data_AF-A0A9E0UR74-F1
#
_entry.id   AF-A0A9E0UR74-F1
#
_cell.length_a   1.000
_cell.length_b   1.000
_cell.length_c   1.000
_cell.angle_alpha   90.00
_cell.angle_beta   90.00
_cell.angle_gamma   90.00
#
_symmetry.space_group_name_H-M   'P 1'
#
loop_
_entity.id
_entity.type
_entity.pdbx_description
1 polymer ?
#
loop_
_entity_poly.entity_id
_entity_poly.type
_entity_poly.pdbx_seq_one_letter_code
_entity_poly.pdbx_strand_id
1 'polypeptide(L)'
;IQRESGVSRGLLYYFFKNKADLLFAACRKYFFDKYMTVDVNTISLRGFLDHIKGVVHSLTDFNGREIDILKYNTLYSCVLVCEPRFWDYIVAELGKASIIIENAKKRGEVKDLPTHFIGATFLSILGRTSYVTATPSNTYVRSRILEDIDMFYELIKL
;
A
#
# COMPACT_ATOMS: atom_id res chain seq x y z
N ILE A 1 11.81 14.91 14.11
CA ILE A 1 10.98 15.70 13.16
C ILE A 1 11.48 17.13 13.10
N GLN A 2 11.26 17.99 14.11
CA GLN A 2 11.66 19.41 14.07
C GLN A 2 13.13 19.65 13.71
N ARG A 3 14.06 18.92 14.35
CA ARG A 3 15.50 19.00 14.08
C ARG A 3 15.85 18.61 12.65
N GLU A 4 15.20 17.58 12.11
CA GLU A 4 15.47 17.04 10.78
C GLU A 4 14.76 17.85 9.68
N SER A 5 13.62 18.46 9.98
CA SER A 5 12.83 19.24 9.02
C SER A 5 13.21 20.73 9.00
N GLY A 6 14.03 21.20 9.93
CA GLY A 6 14.38 22.63 10.07
C GLY A 6 13.18 23.52 10.40
N VAL A 7 12.05 22.94 10.84
CA VAL A 7 10.79 23.66 11.07
C VAL A 7 10.72 24.10 12.53
N SER A 8 10.34 25.36 12.76
CA SER A 8 10.14 25.89 14.09
C SER A 8 9.01 25.16 14.83
N ARG A 9 9.11 25.10 16.16
CA ARG A 9 8.10 24.44 17.00
C ARG A 9 6.72 25.07 16.79
N GLY A 10 6.63 26.39 16.72
CA GLY A 10 5.38 27.12 16.50
C GLY A 10 4.71 26.79 15.17
N LEU A 11 5.48 26.67 14.09
CA LEU A 11 4.93 26.31 12.78
C LEU A 11 4.36 24.89 12.77
N LEU A 12 5.00 23.94 13.46
CA LEU A 12 4.47 22.59 13.58
C LEU A 12 3.12 22.56 14.32
N TYR A 13 2.99 23.32 15.42
CA TYR A 13 1.73 23.40 16.18
C TYR A 13 0.62 24.22 15.49
N TYR A 14 0.99 25.10 14.57
CA TYR A 14 0.02 25.77 13.71
C TYR A 14 -0.75 24.75 12.85
N PHE A 15 -0.03 23.82 12.23
CA PHE A 15 -0.61 22.79 11.35
C PHE A 15 -1.13 21.55 12.07
N PHE A 16 -0.50 21.14 13.18
CA PHE A 16 -0.85 19.93 13.90
C PHE A 16 -1.07 20.22 15.38
N LYS A 17 -2.30 20.03 15.86
CA LYS A 17 -2.63 20.32 17.26
C LYS A 17 -1.98 19.34 18.22
N ASN A 18 -1.77 18.10 17.79
CA ASN A 18 -1.14 17.05 18.58
C ASN A 18 -0.32 16.10 17.69
N LYS A 19 0.42 15.18 18.34
CA LYS A 19 1.23 14.17 17.64
C LYS A 19 0.39 13.19 16.83
N ALA A 20 -0.84 12.89 17.26
CA ALA A 20 -1.73 11.97 16.56
C ALA A 20 -2.20 12.55 15.22
N ASP A 21 -2.47 13.85 15.15
CA ASP A 21 -2.83 14.54 13.89
C ASP A 21 -1.66 14.52 12.90
N LEU A 22 -0.44 14.74 13.39
CA LEU A 22 0.77 14.64 12.56
C LEU A 22 0.99 13.20 12.06
N LEU A 23 0.82 12.20 12.93
CA LEU A 23 0.95 10.79 12.56
C LEU A 23 -0.11 10.40 11.52
N PHE A 24 -1.38 10.74 11.76
CA PHE A 24 -2.47 10.48 10.82
C PHE A 24 -2.21 11.12 9.45
N ALA A 25 -1.84 12.40 9.41
CA ALA A 25 -1.56 13.10 8.17
C ALA A 25 -0.36 12.50 7.42
N ALA A 26 0.70 12.12 8.14
CA ALA A 26 1.87 11.47 7.55
C ALA A 26 1.51 10.10 6.99
N CYS A 27 0.85 9.25 7.77
CA CYS A 27 0.44 7.90 7.36
C CYS A 27 -0.51 7.96 6.16
N ARG A 28 -1.55 8.80 6.21
CA ARG A 28 -2.47 8.98 5.07
C ARG A 28 -1.73 9.36 3.79
N LYS A 29 -0.83 10.35 3.89
CA LYS A 29 -0.07 10.86 2.74
C LYS A 29 0.87 9.81 2.15
N TYR A 30 1.66 9.17 3.01
CA TYR A 30 2.74 8.26 2.59
C TYR A 30 2.28 6.82 2.39
N PHE A 31 1.09 6.43 2.86
CA PHE A 31 0.53 5.12 2.60
C PHE A 31 -0.40 5.12 1.38
N PHE A 32 -1.15 6.21 1.12
CA PHE A 32 -2.18 6.23 0.07
C PHE A 32 -2.21 7.48 -0.80
N ASP A 33 -2.38 8.69 -0.25
CA ASP A 33 -2.72 9.88 -1.06
C ASP A 33 -1.68 10.16 -2.18
N LYS A 34 -0.40 9.85 -1.92
CA LYS A 34 0.67 10.03 -2.91
C LYS A 34 0.58 9.07 -4.10
N TYR A 35 -0.09 7.93 -3.93
CA TYR A 35 0.01 6.79 -4.83
C TYR A 35 -1.31 6.42 -5.51
N MET A 36 -2.47 6.73 -4.92
CA MET A 36 -3.77 6.29 -5.44
C MET A 36 -4.40 7.29 -6.44
N THR A 37 -3.69 7.59 -7.54
CA THR A 37 -4.12 8.56 -8.57
C THR A 37 -4.69 7.93 -9.85
N VAL A 38 -5.19 6.70 -9.78
CA VAL A 38 -5.69 5.92 -10.94
C VAL A 38 -7.21 6.09 -11.13
N ASP A 39 -7.67 6.05 -12.38
CA ASP A 39 -9.11 5.97 -12.68
C ASP A 39 -9.61 4.52 -12.53
N VAL A 40 -10.30 4.29 -11.43
CA VAL A 40 -10.83 2.97 -11.01
C VAL A 40 -11.86 2.39 -11.98
N ASN A 41 -12.47 3.23 -12.82
CA ASN A 41 -13.53 2.78 -13.74
C ASN A 41 -12.96 2.20 -15.03
N THR A 42 -11.82 2.72 -15.48
CA THR A 42 -11.26 2.40 -16.80
C THR A 42 -10.03 1.50 -16.73
N ILE A 43 -9.28 1.51 -15.62
CA ILE A 43 -8.07 0.71 -15.47
C ILE A 43 -8.36 -0.81 -15.50
N SER A 44 -7.48 -1.57 -16.14
CA SER A 44 -7.44 -3.03 -16.04
C SER A 44 -6.89 -3.45 -14.68
N LEU A 45 -7.21 -4.67 -14.22
CA LEU A 45 -6.57 -5.18 -13.01
C LEU A 45 -5.06 -5.28 -13.22
N ARG A 46 -4.60 -5.75 -14.38
CA ARG A 46 -3.18 -5.77 -14.74
C ARG A 46 -2.53 -4.39 -14.66
N GLY A 47 -3.16 -3.38 -15.27
CA GLY A 47 -2.65 -2.01 -15.24
C GLY A 47 -2.59 -1.45 -13.82
N PHE A 48 -3.57 -1.78 -12.99
CA PHE A 48 -3.56 -1.43 -11.57
C PHE A 48 -2.41 -2.12 -10.83
N LEU A 49 -2.17 -3.41 -11.05
CA LEU A 49 -1.06 -4.13 -10.44
C LEU A 49 0.30 -3.59 -10.89
N ASP A 50 0.46 -3.25 -12.17
CA ASP A 50 1.68 -2.62 -12.68
C ASP A 50 1.93 -1.25 -12.02
N HIS A 51 0.88 -0.45 -11.80
CA HIS A 51 0.95 0.78 -11.02
C HIS A 51 1.40 0.51 -9.57
N ILE A 52 0.78 -0.45 -8.88
CA ILE A 52 1.15 -0.83 -7.50
C ILE A 52 2.60 -1.31 -7.41
N LYS A 53 3.10 -2.07 -8.39
CA LYS A 53 4.50 -2.47 -8.46
C LYS A 53 5.43 -1.25 -8.54
N GLY A 54 5.07 -0.24 -9.35
CA GLY A 54 5.78 1.03 -9.40
C GLY A 54 5.77 1.80 -8.06
N VAL A 55 4.66 1.74 -7.33
CA VAL A 55 4.54 2.30 -5.97
C VAL A 55 5.47 1.59 -5.00
N VAL A 56 5.51 0.26 -5.00
CA VAL A 56 6.41 -0.55 -4.15
C VAL A 56 7.89 -0.22 -4.43
N HIS A 57 8.26 -0.05 -5.70
CA HIS A 57 9.59 0.44 -6.05
C HIS A 57 9.88 1.83 -5.47
N SER A 58 8.95 2.77 -5.65
CA SER A 58 9.08 4.15 -5.17
C SER A 58 9.07 4.27 -3.63
N LEU A 59 8.46 3.31 -2.94
CA LEU A 59 8.45 3.22 -1.48
C LEU A 59 9.77 2.68 -0.94
N THR A 60 10.38 1.72 -1.63
CA THR A 60 11.60 1.04 -1.18
C THR A 60 12.88 1.79 -1.54
N ASP A 61 12.82 2.71 -2.50
CA ASP A 61 13.92 3.63 -2.83
C ASP A 61 13.43 5.08 -2.70
N PHE A 62 13.61 5.66 -1.52
CA PHE A 62 13.13 7.00 -1.21
C PHE A 62 14.30 7.96 -0.95
N ASN A 63 14.52 8.89 -1.87
CA ASN A 63 15.61 9.89 -1.81
C ASN A 63 17.01 9.24 -1.61
N GLY A 64 17.29 8.14 -2.31
CA GLY A 64 18.55 7.40 -2.21
C GLY A 64 18.72 6.62 -0.90
N ARG A 65 17.63 6.44 -0.14
CA ARG A 65 17.61 5.58 1.04
C ARG A 65 16.74 4.37 0.77
N GLU A 66 17.30 3.20 1.04
CA GLU A 66 16.54 1.96 1.00
C GLU A 66 15.61 1.89 2.23
N ILE A 67 14.32 1.73 1.98
CA ILE A 67 13.32 1.51 3.03
C ILE A 67 13.04 0.01 3.15
N ASP A 68 13.17 -0.51 4.37
CA ASP A 68 12.78 -1.87 4.74
C ASP A 68 11.24 -1.98 4.68
N ILE A 69 10.75 -2.68 3.66
CA ILE A 69 9.31 -2.84 3.39
C ILE A 69 8.59 -3.62 4.49
N LEU A 70 9.26 -4.52 5.21
CA LEU A 70 8.63 -5.27 6.30
C LEU A 70 8.36 -4.36 7.50
N LYS A 71 9.31 -3.47 7.82
CA LYS A 71 9.12 -2.44 8.85
C LYS A 71 8.05 -1.44 8.43
N TYR A 72 8.01 -1.04 7.16
CA TYR A 72 6.95 -0.20 6.62
C TYR A 72 5.57 -0.85 6.79
N ASN A 73 5.42 -2.12 6.42
CA ASN A 73 4.16 -2.87 6.56
C ASN A 73 3.78 -3.11 8.02
N THR A 74 4.77 -3.27 8.90
CA THR A 74 4.56 -3.35 10.36
C THR A 74 4.01 -2.03 10.89
N LEU A 75 4.59 -0.90 10.51
CA LEU A 75 4.08 0.42 10.88
C LEU A 75 2.65 0.63 10.36
N TYR A 76 2.38 0.26 9.11
CA TYR A 76 1.03 0.29 8.54
C TYR A 76 0.04 -0.50 9.40
N SER A 77 0.37 -1.75 9.75
CA SER A 77 -0.47 -2.60 10.59
C SER A 77 -0.70 -2.00 11.98
N CYS A 78 0.34 -1.43 12.60
CA CYS A 78 0.20 -0.76 13.90
C CYS A 78 -0.73 0.45 13.83
N VAL A 79 -0.59 1.28 12.80
CA VAL A 79 -1.43 2.48 12.62
C VAL A 79 -2.89 2.08 12.36
N LEU A 80 -3.11 1.02 11.58
CA LEU A 80 -4.44 0.49 11.30
C LEU A 80 -5.20 0.08 12.57
N VAL A 81 -4.50 -0.47 13.56
CA VAL A 81 -5.08 -0.88 14.84
C VAL A 81 -5.22 0.29 15.81
N CYS A 82 -4.26 1.23 15.82
CA CYS A 82 -4.18 2.27 16.84
C CYS A 82 -4.85 3.60 16.46
N GLU A 83 -5.20 3.83 15.20
CA GLU A 83 -5.78 5.09 14.73
C GLU A 83 -7.12 4.84 13.98
N PRO A 84 -8.27 4.97 14.67
CA PRO A 84 -9.59 4.71 14.06
C PRO A 84 -9.88 5.56 12.83
N ARG A 85 -9.42 6.82 12.78
CA ARG A 85 -9.61 7.69 11.61
C ARG A 85 -8.90 7.11 10.38
N PHE A 86 -7.79 6.41 10.59
CA PHE A 86 -7.05 5.77 9.52
C PHE A 86 -7.80 4.54 9.00
N TRP A 87 -8.41 3.75 9.90
CA TRP A 87 -9.28 2.63 9.50
C TRP A 87 -10.40 3.07 8.56
N ASP A 88 -11.16 4.11 8.92
CA ASP A 88 -12.28 4.61 8.09
C ASP A 88 -11.81 5.04 6.70
N TYR A 89 -10.65 5.70 6.64
CA TYR A 89 -10.03 6.09 5.37
C TYR A 89 -9.62 4.86 4.54
N ILE A 90 -9.02 3.85 5.16
CA ILE A 90 -8.58 2.63 4.47
C ILE A 90 -9.75 1.84 3.91
N VAL A 91 -10.86 1.72 4.65
CA VAL A 91 -12.06 1.03 4.16
C VAL A 91 -12.58 1.68 2.88
N ALA A 92 -12.59 3.02 2.82
CA ALA A 92 -12.98 3.74 1.61
C ALA A 92 -12.02 3.50 0.43
N GLU A 93 -10.71 3.52 0.68
CA GLU A 93 -9.71 3.27 -0.36
C GLU A 93 -9.72 1.82 -0.86
N LEU A 94 -9.91 0.84 0.03
CA LEU A 94 -10.04 -0.58 -0.37
C LEU A 94 -11.32 -0.85 -1.16
N GLY A 95 -12.38 -0.07 -0.95
CA GLY A 95 -13.58 -0.10 -1.77
C GLY A 95 -13.29 0.14 -3.27
N LYS A 96 -12.30 0.97 -3.58
CA LYS A 96 -11.87 1.23 -4.96
C LYS A 96 -11.24 0.00 -5.61
N ALA A 97 -10.44 -0.76 -4.86
CA ALA A 97 -9.84 -2.00 -5.36
C ALA A 97 -10.92 -3.05 -5.71
N SER A 98 -11.99 -3.13 -4.92
CA SER A 98 -13.14 -4.00 -5.22
C SER A 98 -13.81 -3.64 -6.54
N ILE A 99 -13.96 -2.35 -6.87
CA ILE A 99 -14.51 -1.90 -8.15
C ILE A 99 -13.63 -2.36 -9.32
N ILE A 100 -12.30 -2.23 -9.19
CA ILE A 100 -11.35 -2.65 -10.22
C ILE A 100 -11.46 -4.16 -10.48
N ILE A 101 -11.54 -4.96 -9.41
CA ILE A 101 -11.67 -6.43 -9.52
C ILE A 101 -13.00 -6.81 -10.17
N GLU A 102 -14.13 -6.22 -9.77
CA GLU A 102 -15.43 -6.47 -10.40
C GLU A 102 -15.44 -6.11 -11.88
N ASN A 103 -14.81 -5.00 -12.25
CA ASN A 103 -14.69 -4.60 -13.65
C ASN A 103 -13.81 -5.57 -14.45
N ALA A 104 -12.72 -6.06 -13.86
CA ALA A 104 -11.86 -7.07 -14.47
C ALA A 104 -12.62 -8.38 -14.75
N LYS A 105 -13.45 -8.83 -13.79
CA LYS A 105 -14.34 -9.98 -13.96
C LYS A 105 -15.32 -9.77 -15.11
N LYS A 106 -16.02 -8.63 -15.15
CA LYS A 106 -16.98 -8.30 -16.22
C LYS A 106 -16.35 -8.26 -17.62
N ARG A 107 -15.08 -7.86 -17.71
CA ARG A 107 -14.32 -7.82 -18.98
C ARG A 107 -13.70 -9.16 -19.37
N GLY A 108 -13.83 -10.19 -18.54
CA GLY A 108 -13.19 -11.50 -18.77
C GLY A 108 -11.67 -11.47 -18.60
N GLU A 109 -11.13 -10.54 -17.82
CA GLU A 109 -9.69 -10.45 -17.52
C GLU A 109 -9.24 -11.53 -16.52
N VAL A 110 -10.11 -11.87 -15.57
CA VAL A 110 -9.84 -12.85 -14.51
C VAL A 110 -11.01 -13.82 -14.33
N LYS A 111 -10.69 -14.99 -13.79
CA LYS A 111 -11.63 -16.06 -13.42
C LYS A 111 -12.70 -15.52 -12.47
N ASP A 112 -13.88 -16.13 -12.50
CA ASP A 112 -14.98 -15.80 -11.60
C ASP A 112 -14.74 -16.34 -10.19
N LEU A 113 -13.84 -15.66 -9.47
CA LEU A 113 -13.57 -15.89 -8.05
C LEU A 113 -14.27 -14.81 -7.21
N PRO A 114 -14.51 -15.06 -5.91
CA PRO A 114 -15.04 -14.03 -5.02
C PRO A 114 -14.11 -12.81 -4.95
N THR A 115 -14.65 -11.61 -5.14
CA THR A 115 -13.88 -10.36 -5.16
C THR A 115 -13.14 -10.10 -3.85
N HIS A 116 -13.79 -10.40 -2.71
CA HIS A 116 -13.15 -10.27 -1.41
C HIS A 116 -11.93 -11.20 -1.27
N PHE A 117 -11.96 -12.39 -1.88
CA PHE A 117 -10.84 -13.32 -1.87
C PHE A 117 -9.67 -12.77 -2.69
N ILE A 118 -9.91 -12.34 -3.93
CA ILE A 118 -8.87 -11.72 -4.78
C ILE A 118 -8.24 -10.52 -4.06
N GLY A 119 -9.07 -9.61 -3.55
CA GLY A 119 -8.60 -8.40 -2.86
C GLY A 119 -7.81 -8.72 -1.59
N ALA A 120 -8.29 -9.64 -0.76
CA ALA A 120 -7.60 -10.04 0.47
C ALA A 120 -6.27 -10.74 0.18
N THR A 121 -6.17 -11.54 -0.88
CA THR A 121 -4.92 -12.19 -1.26
C THR A 121 -3.88 -11.18 -1.74
N PHE A 122 -4.25 -10.22 -2.61
CA PHE A 122 -3.33 -9.14 -2.99
C PHE A 122 -2.89 -8.31 -1.78
N LEU A 123 -3.83 -7.98 -0.88
CA LEU A 123 -3.50 -7.24 0.34
C LEU A 123 -2.56 -8.03 1.26
N SER A 124 -2.72 -9.35 1.36
CA SER A 124 -1.84 -10.22 2.14
C SER A 124 -0.42 -10.29 1.57
N ILE A 125 -0.31 -10.36 0.24
CA ILE A 125 0.99 -10.32 -0.46
C ILE A 125 1.68 -8.98 -0.21
N LEU A 126 0.96 -7.87 -0.42
CA LEU A 126 1.48 -6.51 -0.24
C LEU A 126 1.81 -6.18 1.22
N GLY A 127 0.97 -6.65 2.14
CA GLY A 127 1.03 -6.37 3.57
C GLY A 127 1.95 -7.30 4.36
N ARG A 128 2.79 -8.09 3.69
CA ARG A 128 3.71 -9.04 4.33
C ARG A 128 4.61 -8.33 5.35
N THR A 129 4.61 -8.81 6.60
CA THR A 129 5.43 -8.25 7.70
C THR A 129 6.57 -9.16 8.13
N SER A 130 6.58 -10.43 7.71
CA SER A 130 7.60 -11.41 8.10
C SER A 130 7.82 -12.48 7.03
N TYR A 131 8.91 -13.24 7.19
CA TYR A 131 9.24 -14.44 6.42
C TYR A 131 9.62 -15.57 7.38
N VAL A 132 9.37 -16.80 6.94
CA VAL A 132 9.77 -18.01 7.69
C VAL A 132 11.27 -18.28 7.54
N THR A 133 11.87 -17.85 6.43
CA THR A 133 13.29 -18.01 6.13
C THR A 133 14.07 -16.73 6.37
N ALA A 134 15.40 -16.85 6.50
CA ALA A 134 16.29 -15.69 6.52
C ALA A 134 16.11 -14.87 5.24
N THR A 135 15.96 -13.55 5.39
CA THR A 135 15.81 -12.60 4.28
C THR A 135 17.18 -11.99 3.94
N PRO A 136 17.78 -12.33 2.79
CA PRO A 136 19.16 -11.91 2.48
C PRO A 136 19.33 -10.39 2.34
N SER A 137 18.30 -9.67 1.90
CA SER A 137 18.29 -8.21 1.74
C SER A 137 16.88 -7.65 1.60
N ASN A 138 16.70 -6.34 1.76
CA ASN A 138 15.42 -5.66 1.48
C ASN A 138 15.05 -5.78 0.00
N THR A 139 16.04 -5.70 -0.89
CA THR A 139 15.86 -5.91 -2.33
C THR A 139 15.30 -7.30 -2.62
N TYR A 140 15.81 -8.36 -1.97
CA TYR A 140 15.25 -9.71 -2.09
C TYR A 140 13.77 -9.76 -1.66
N VAL A 141 13.46 -9.18 -0.50
CA VAL A 141 12.09 -9.15 0.02
C VAL A 141 11.13 -8.44 -0.92
N ARG A 142 11.56 -7.29 -1.46
CA ARG A 142 10.80 -6.54 -2.46
C ARG A 142 10.54 -7.38 -3.70
N SER A 143 11.59 -7.99 -4.29
CA SER A 143 11.43 -8.82 -5.49
C SER A 143 10.44 -9.95 -5.26
N ARG A 144 10.49 -10.62 -4.10
CA ARG A 144 9.52 -11.67 -3.75
C ARG A 144 8.08 -11.16 -3.67
N ILE A 145 7.82 -9.99 -3.09
CA ILE A 145 6.48 -9.40 -3.07
C ILE A 145 5.98 -9.14 -4.50
N LEU A 146 6.82 -8.57 -5.36
CA LEU A 146 6.47 -8.26 -6.75
C LEU A 146 6.23 -9.54 -7.57
N GLU A 147 7.08 -10.56 -7.41
CA GLU A 147 6.93 -11.87 -8.03
C GLU A 147 5.64 -12.56 -7.59
N ASP A 148 5.29 -12.48 -6.31
CA ASP A 148 4.07 -13.10 -5.79
C ASP A 148 2.80 -12.38 -6.30
N ILE A 149 2.86 -11.06 -6.53
CA ILE A 149 1.77 -10.32 -7.21
C ILE A 149 1.56 -10.85 -8.62
N ASP A 150 2.64 -10.96 -9.40
CA ASP A 150 2.59 -11.44 -10.78
C ASP A 150 2.12 -12.90 -10.81
N MET A 151 2.67 -13.76 -9.95
CA MET A 151 2.28 -15.17 -9.84
C MET A 151 0.80 -15.32 -9.49
N PHE A 152 0.30 -14.55 -8.52
CA PHE A 152 -1.11 -14.62 -8.17
C PHE A 152 -2.01 -14.12 -9.30
N TYR A 153 -1.63 -13.04 -9.98
CA TYR A 153 -2.35 -12.57 -11.17
C TYR A 153 -2.43 -13.65 -12.25
N GLU A 154 -1.32 -14.33 -12.54
CA GLU A 154 -1.25 -15.43 -13.52
C GLU A 154 -2.11 -16.64 -13.11
N LEU A 155 -2.29 -16.89 -11.82
CA LEU A 155 -3.18 -17.94 -11.33
C LEU A 155 -4.66 -17.60 -11.50
N ILE A 156 -5.03 -16.32 -11.44
CA ILE A 156 -6.42 -15.88 -11.51
C ILE A 156 -6.83 -15.35 -12.87
N LYS A 157 -5.89 -15.05 -13.79
CA LYS A 157 -6.23 -14.61 -15.15
C LYS A 157 -6.98 -15.71 -15.91
N LEU A 158 -7.85 -15.29 -16.83
CA LEU A 158 -8.54 -16.19 -17.77
C LEU A 158 -7.63 -16.60 -18.94
#